data_AF-A0A7J8PKN9-F1
#
_entry.id   AF-A0A7J8PKN9-F1
#
_cell.length_a   1.000
_cell.length_b   1.000
_cell.length_c   1.000
_cell.angle_alpha   90.00
_cell.angle_beta   90.00
_cell.angle_gamma   90.00
#
_symmetry.space_group_name_H-M   'P 1'
#
loop_
_entity.id
_entity.type
_entity.pdbx_description
1 polymer ?
#
loop_
_entity_poly.entity_id
_entity_poly.type
_entity_poly.pdbx_seq_one_letter_code
_entity_poly.pdbx_strand_id
1 'polypeptide(L)'
;MAWNVFKFCTALRALGSIMILLVLGVVGVTYYSVVFTNYGPALYDGGFNSLTAAVILFFFHCFLIMLLWSYFSVVLTDPGSVPPNWRPAMDEERGEADPLN
;
A
#
# COMPACT_ATOMS: atom_id res chain seq x y z
N MET A 1 7.76 -34.29 16.90
CA MET A 1 8.18 -32.93 16.52
C MET A 1 6.92 -32.13 16.26
N ALA A 2 6.48 -31.31 17.21
CA ALA A 2 5.25 -30.55 17.10
C ALA A 2 5.38 -29.52 15.97
N TRP A 3 4.44 -29.55 15.02
CA TRP A 3 4.41 -28.62 13.91
C TRP A 3 4.07 -27.23 14.44
N ASN A 4 5.03 -26.31 14.41
CA ASN A 4 4.86 -24.94 14.89
C ASN A 4 3.96 -24.14 13.93
N VAL A 5 2.64 -24.15 14.17
CA VAL A 5 1.65 -23.30 13.50
C VAL A 5 2.06 -21.82 13.50
N PHE A 6 2.80 -21.36 14.52
CA PHE A 6 3.34 -20.00 14.59
C PHE A 6 4.31 -19.64 13.44
N LYS A 7 5.02 -20.60 12.83
CA LYS A 7 5.81 -20.32 11.60
C LYS A 7 4.92 -19.95 10.41
N PHE A 8 3.69 -20.46 10.38
CA PHE A 8 2.70 -20.12 9.35
C PHE A 8 2.24 -18.67 9.47
N CYS A 9 2.12 -18.14 10.69
CA CYS A 9 1.80 -16.71 10.92
C CYS A 9 2.90 -15.76 10.42
N THR A 10 4.19 -16.13 10.54
CA THR A 10 5.29 -15.36 9.93
C THR A 10 5.24 -15.40 8.40
N ALA A 11 4.91 -16.56 7.82
CA ALA A 11 4.73 -16.70 6.38
C ALA A 11 3.49 -15.92 5.87
N LEU A 12 2.39 -15.92 6.62
CA LEU A 12 1.19 -15.09 6.37
C LEU A 12 1.50 -13.59 6.44
N ARG A 13 2.37 -13.16 7.38
CA ARG A 13 2.85 -11.77 7.44
C ARG A 13 3.70 -11.41 6.22
N ALA A 14 4.52 -12.33 5.72
CA ALA A 14 5.25 -12.15 4.46
C ALA A 14 4.31 -12.14 3.24
N LEU A 15 3.24 -12.93 3.25
CA LEU A 15 2.20 -12.93 2.21
C LEU A 15 1.47 -11.57 2.15
N GLY A 16 1.22 -10.94 3.30
CA GLY A 16 0.74 -9.55 3.36
C GLY A 16 1.70 -8.55 2.70
N SER A 17 3.02 -8.79 2.77
CA SER A 17 4.04 -7.94 2.13
C SER A 17 4.10 -8.12 0.61
N ILE A 18 3.71 -9.28 0.08
CA ILE A 18 3.65 -9.52 -1.39
C ILE A 18 2.69 -8.57 -2.07
N MET A 19 1.56 -8.24 -1.43
CA MET A 19 0.60 -7.27 -1.98
C MET A 19 1.25 -5.91 -2.22
N ILE A 20 2.18 -5.50 -1.34
CA ILE A 20 2.91 -4.23 -1.47
C ILE A 20 3.80 -4.25 -2.71
N LEU A 21 4.54 -5.35 -2.91
CA LEU A 21 5.39 -5.53 -4.09
C LEU A 21 4.57 -5.56 -5.38
N LEU A 22 3.39 -6.18 -5.38
CA LEU A 22 2.49 -6.20 -6.52
C LEU A 22 2.07 -4.77 -6.89
N VAL A 23 1.60 -3.99 -5.92
CA VAL A 23 1.19 -2.59 -6.14
C VAL A 23 2.34 -1.77 -6.71
N LEU A 24 3.54 -1.87 -6.12
CA LEU A 24 4.72 -1.18 -6.63
C LEU A 24 5.11 -1.65 -8.04
N GLY A 25 4.96 -2.94 -8.34
CA GLY A 25 5.20 -3.50 -9.67
C GLY A 25 4.25 -2.92 -10.72
N VAL A 26 2.94 -2.87 -10.42
CA VAL A 26 1.95 -2.28 -11.32
C VAL A 26 2.24 -0.79 -11.55
N VAL A 27 2.53 -0.04 -10.49
CA VAL A 27 2.89 1.38 -10.59
C VAL A 27 4.19 1.58 -11.38
N GLY A 28 5.18 0.71 -11.22
CA GLY A 28 6.43 0.76 -11.97
C GLY A 28 6.23 0.49 -13.47
N VAL A 29 5.43 -0.51 -13.83
CA VAL A 29 5.12 -0.83 -15.23
C VAL A 29 4.32 0.31 -15.88
N THR A 30 3.35 0.89 -15.18
CA THR A 30 2.59 2.03 -15.71
C THR A 30 3.47 3.26 -15.89
N TYR A 31 4.36 3.55 -14.94
CA TYR A 31 5.35 4.62 -15.07
C TYR A 31 6.23 4.42 -16.31
N TYR A 32 6.79 3.22 -16.48
CA TYR A 32 7.61 2.92 -17.64
C TYR A 32 6.86 3.12 -18.95
N SER A 33 5.63 2.61 -19.03
CA SER A 33 4.77 2.76 -20.21
C SER A 33 4.49 4.23 -20.54
N VAL A 34 3.99 5.00 -19.57
CA VAL A 34 3.61 6.40 -19.79
C VAL A 34 4.82 7.28 -20.11
N VAL A 35 5.89 7.16 -19.32
CA VAL A 35 7.04 8.09 -19.41
C VAL A 35 7.99 7.70 -20.53
N PHE A 36 8.43 6.44 -20.61
CA PHE A 36 9.47 6.06 -21.56
C PHE A 36 8.92 5.65 -22.92
N THR A 37 7.78 4.97 -22.97
CA THR A 37 7.28 4.44 -24.26
C THR A 37 6.34 5.40 -24.99
N ASN A 38 5.59 6.23 -24.26
CA ASN A 38 4.53 7.05 -24.85
C ASN A 38 4.93 8.53 -24.97
N TYR A 39 5.13 9.22 -23.84
CA TYR A 39 5.38 10.66 -23.84
C TYR A 39 6.86 11.05 -23.96
N GLY A 40 7.79 10.15 -23.62
CA GLY A 40 9.23 10.35 -23.77
C GLY A 40 9.64 10.67 -25.21
N PRO A 41 9.29 9.83 -26.21
CA PRO A 41 9.58 10.13 -27.62
C PRO A 41 8.94 11.43 -28.09
N ALA A 42 7.70 11.72 -27.65
CA ALA A 42 7.00 12.96 -27.98
C ALA A 42 7.71 14.22 -27.46
N LEU A 43 8.52 14.12 -26.39
CA LEU A 43 9.39 15.21 -25.95
C LEU A 43 10.58 15.41 -26.91
N TYR A 44 11.20 14.32 -27.37
CA TYR A 44 12.37 14.36 -28.24
C TYR A 44 12.06 14.81 -29.67
N ASP A 45 10.90 14.44 -30.21
CA ASP A 45 10.49 14.81 -31.59
C ASP A 45 10.15 16.31 -31.74
N GLY A 46 9.97 17.03 -30.61
CA GLY A 46 9.76 18.48 -30.61
C GLY A 46 8.38 18.93 -31.10
N GLY A 47 8.21 20.25 -31.26
CA GLY A 47 6.97 20.87 -31.73
C GLY A 47 5.86 21.03 -30.67
N PHE A 48 4.64 21.34 -31.11
CA PHE A 48 3.48 21.56 -30.20
C PHE A 48 3.13 20.33 -29.37
N ASN A 49 3.37 19.13 -29.89
CA ASN A 49 3.15 17.87 -29.16
C ASN A 49 4.10 17.71 -27.96
N SER A 50 5.32 18.24 -28.07
CA SER A 50 6.31 18.21 -26.98
C SER A 50 5.88 19.09 -25.80
N LEU A 51 5.29 20.26 -26.05
CA LEU A 51 4.73 21.10 -24.99
C LEU A 51 3.57 20.40 -24.27
N THR A 52 2.65 19.81 -25.02
CA THR A 52 1.52 19.06 -24.45
C THR A 52 2.01 17.86 -23.64
N ALA A 53 2.97 17.10 -24.16
CA ALA A 53 3.59 15.97 -23.47
C ALA A 53 4.30 16.41 -22.18
N ALA A 54 4.99 17.55 -22.18
CA ALA A 54 5.63 18.10 -20.99
C ALA A 54 4.62 18.46 -19.90
N VAL A 55 3.50 19.10 -20.26
CA VAL A 55 2.42 19.43 -19.31
C VAL A 55 1.81 18.16 -18.73
N ILE A 56 1.50 17.16 -19.57
CA ILE A 56 0.95 15.87 -19.11
C ILE A 56 1.93 15.16 -18.17
N LEU A 57 3.22 15.10 -18.52
CA LEU A 57 4.25 14.48 -17.68
C LEU A 57 4.42 15.21 -16.35
N PHE A 58 4.32 16.54 -16.32
CA PHE A 58 4.39 17.31 -15.09
C PHE A 58 3.29 16.90 -14.10
N PHE A 59 2.02 16.94 -14.54
CA PHE A 59 0.90 16.53 -13.69
C PHE A 59 0.98 15.06 -13.30
N PHE A 60 1.36 14.19 -14.23
CA PHE A 60 1.54 12.77 -13.96
C PHE A 60 2.55 12.52 -12.83
N HIS A 61 3.71 13.20 -12.84
CA HIS A 61 4.70 13.05 -11.78
C HIS A 61 4.22 13.64 -10.45
N CYS A 62 3.55 14.79 -10.46
CA CYS A 62 2.96 15.36 -9.24
C CYS A 62 1.98 14.37 -8.58
N PHE A 63 1.08 13.78 -9.37
CA PHE A 63 0.12 12.80 -8.86
C PHE A 63 0.78 11.49 -8.45
N LEU A 64 1.79 11.02 -9.18
CA LEU A 64 2.55 9.82 -8.83
C LEU A 64 3.27 9.97 -7.48
N ILE A 65 3.92 11.12 -7.26
CA ILE A 65 4.59 11.42 -6.00
C ILE A 65 3.57 11.45 -4.86
N MET A 66 2.43 12.12 -5.04
CA MET A 66 1.36 12.16 -4.04
C MET A 66 0.78 10.78 -3.74
N LEU A 67 0.60 9.94 -4.77
CA LEU A 67 0.11 8.57 -4.63
C LEU A 67 1.11 7.71 -3.85
N LEU A 68 2.39 7.70 -4.25
CA LEU A 68 3.43 6.93 -3.57
C LEU A 68 3.61 7.40 -2.13
N TRP A 69 3.62 8.72 -1.90
CA TRP A 69 3.69 9.29 -0.56
C TRP A 69 2.53 8.81 0.31
N SER A 70 1.30 8.91 -0.19
CA SER A 70 0.10 8.47 0.53
C SER A 70 0.15 6.98 0.82
N TYR A 71 0.53 6.18 -0.17
CA TYR A 71 0.66 4.74 -0.04
C TYR A 71 1.69 4.34 1.03
N PHE A 72 2.90 4.90 0.97
CA PHE A 72 3.94 4.62 1.96
C PHE A 72 3.58 5.15 3.34
N SER A 73 2.86 6.28 3.43
CA SER A 73 2.40 6.78 4.72
C SER A 73 1.47 5.78 5.41
N VAL A 74 0.61 5.07 4.69
CA VAL A 74 -0.26 4.03 5.25
C VAL A 74 0.51 2.74 5.56
N VAL A 75 1.40 2.31 4.65
CA VAL A 75 2.14 1.04 4.79
C VAL A 75 3.17 1.10 5.92
N LEU A 76 3.82 2.25 6.12
CA LEU A 76 4.92 2.40 7.08
C LEU A 76 4.47 2.98 8.43
N THR A 77 3.28 3.56 8.52
CA THR A 77 2.78 4.10 9.79
C THR A 77 2.21 2.97 10.65
N ASP A 78 2.67 2.92 11.90
CA ASP A 78 2.14 1.99 12.91
C ASP A 78 0.63 2.27 13.13
N PRO A 79 -0.25 1.26 13.04
CA PRO A 79 -1.68 1.42 13.30
C PRO A 79 -1.99 1.89 14.74
N GLY A 80 -1.00 1.89 15.63
CA GLY A 80 -1.15 2.27 17.03
C GLY A 80 -1.60 1.09 17.90
N SER A 81 -1.62 1.32 19.21
CA SER A 81 -1.95 0.30 20.20
C SER A 81 -3.05 0.78 21.15
N VAL A 82 -3.72 -0.18 21.78
CA VAL A 82 -4.76 0.11 22.77
C VAL A 82 -4.14 0.84 23.98
N PRO A 83 -4.74 1.94 24.47
CA PRO A 83 -4.22 2.65 25.64
C PRO A 83 -4.19 1.77 26.90
N PRO A 84 -3.20 1.94 27.81
CA PRO A 84 -3.01 1.07 28.97
C PRO A 84 -4.21 0.98 29.95
N ASN A 85 -5.04 2.02 30.02
CA ASN A 85 -6.20 2.08 30.91
C ASN A 85 -7.53 1.73 30.22
N TRP A 86 -7.48 1.26 28.97
CA TRP A 86 -8.68 0.87 28.25
C TRP A 86 -9.28 -0.40 28.87
N ARG A 87 -10.58 -0.36 29.17
CA ARG A 87 -11.35 -1.51 29.63
C ARG A 87 -12.72 -1.49 28.93
N PRO A 88 -13.22 -2.64 28.43
CA PRO A 88 -14.58 -2.73 27.92
C PRO A 88 -15.61 -2.36 29.01
N ALA A 89 -16.70 -1.66 28.65
CA ALA A 89 -17.78 -1.34 29.58
C ALA A 89 -18.63 -2.57 29.94
N MET A 90 -18.70 -3.52 29.01
CA MET A 90 -19.22 -4.86 29.22
C MET A 90 -18.22 -5.85 28.66
N ASP A 91 -18.00 -6.93 29.39
CA ASP A 91 -17.10 -7.99 28.99
C ASP A 91 -17.81 -8.86 27.94
N GLU A 92 -17.70 -8.49 26.66
CA GLU A 92 -18.32 -9.23 25.55
C GLU A 92 -17.68 -10.61 25.33
N GLU A 93 -16.50 -10.87 25.90
CA GLU A 93 -15.90 -12.22 25.93
C GLU A 93 -16.48 -13.11 27.04
N ARG A 94 -17.36 -12.58 27.90
CA ARG A 94 -18.10 -13.36 28.90
C ARG A 94 -19.30 -14.09 28.28
N GLY A 95 -19.04 -14.90 27.25
CA GLY A 95 -20.00 -15.84 26.69
C GLY A 95 -19.84 -17.24 27.30
N GLU A 96 -20.94 -17.84 27.76
CA GLU A 96 -21.14 -19.26 28.13
C GLU A 96 -20.35 -19.83 29.33
N ALA A 97 -19.62 -19.02 30.11
CA ALA A 97 -18.90 -19.50 31.31
C ALA A 97 -19.59 -19.16 32.65
N ASP A 98 -20.79 -18.57 32.62
CA ASP A 98 -21.57 -18.32 33.85
C ASP A 98 -22.48 -19.52 34.12
N PRO A 99 -22.38 -20.18 35.29
CA PRO A 99 -23.31 -21.25 35.62
C PRO A 99 -24.73 -20.69 35.67
N LEU A 100 -25.63 -21.30 34.88
CA LEU A 100 -27.06 -20.99 34.93
C LEU A 100 -27.58 -21.34 36.33
N ASN A 101 -27.78 -20.31 37.16
CA ASN A 101 -28.48 -20.42 38.43
C ASN A 101 -29.98 -20.21 38.23
#